data_AF-A0A3D3JG68-F1
#
_entry.id   AF-A0A3D3JG68-F1
#
_cell.length_a   1.000
_cell.length_b   1.000
_cell.length_c   1.000
_cell.angle_alpha   90.00
_cell.angle_beta   90.00
_cell.angle_gamma   90.00
#
_symmetry.space_group_name_H-M   'P 1'
#
loop_
_entity.id
_entity.type
_entity.pdbx_description
1 polymer ?
#
loop_
_entity_poly.entity_id
_entity_poly.type
_entity_poly.pdbx_seq_one_letter_code
_entity_poly.pdbx_strand_id
1 'polypeptide(L)'
;MRKPTTGEQILDLLLLRTSPPDYAVDQPYYTTGNIVAAGLIRVVLIALVIILLDAFWKSSTSWWYVALFAIWGLGLYPAWVQYNKFNESVDQISAGTLCGACRHFNRTNQLCMILDEHVTNDEPPCEGEAWEPIS
;
A
#
# COMPACT_ATOMS: atom_id res chain seq x y z
N MET A 1 2.39 4.60 -22.62
CA MET A 1 2.76 4.85 -21.21
C MET A 1 2.52 6.32 -20.89
N ARG A 2 1.59 6.65 -19.99
CA ARG A 2 1.38 8.02 -19.50
C ARG A 2 2.18 8.18 -18.21
N LYS A 3 3.06 9.18 -18.13
CA LYS A 3 3.74 9.51 -16.86
C LYS A 3 2.72 10.15 -15.91
N PRO A 4 2.74 9.80 -14.60
CA PRO A 4 1.88 10.45 -13.64
C PRO A 4 2.20 11.94 -13.55
N THR A 5 1.15 12.74 -13.44
CA THR A 5 1.26 14.16 -13.12
C THR A 5 1.66 14.34 -11.65
N THR A 6 2.28 15.46 -11.29
CA THR A 6 2.74 15.72 -9.90
C THR A 6 1.60 15.62 -8.89
N GLY A 7 0.37 15.97 -9.27
CA GLY A 7 -0.81 15.81 -8.43
C GLY A 7 -1.18 14.35 -8.17
N GLU A 8 -1.11 13.49 -9.20
CA GLU A 8 -1.34 12.05 -9.08
C GLU A 8 -0.30 11.40 -8.16
N GLN A 9 0.97 11.80 -8.26
CA GLN A 9 2.04 11.34 -7.36
C GLN A 9 1.79 11.70 -5.90
N ILE A 10 1.28 12.91 -5.62
CA ILE A 10 0.94 13.35 -4.25
C ILE A 10 -0.29 12.60 -3.72
N LEU A 11 -1.30 12.39 -4.56
CA LEU A 11 -2.50 11.59 -4.23
C LEU A 11 -2.15 10.13 -3.93
N ASP A 12 -1.21 9.57 -4.69
CA ASP A 12 -0.68 8.22 -4.50
C ASP A 12 0.15 8.13 -3.21
N LEU A 13 0.99 9.13 -2.94
CA LEU A 13 1.77 9.22 -1.69
C LEU A 13 0.87 9.38 -0.45
N LEU A 14 -0.29 10.02 -0.58
CA LEU A 14 -1.26 10.16 0.50
C LEU A 14 -2.30 9.02 0.53
N LEU A 15 -2.13 8.01 -0.33
CA LEU A 15 -3.01 6.85 -0.48
C LEU A 15 -4.50 7.20 -0.44
N LEU A 16 -4.86 8.22 -1.22
CA LEU A 16 -6.24 8.63 -1.45
C LEU A 16 -6.93 7.77 -2.52
N ARG A 17 -6.18 6.91 -3.22
CA ARG A 17 -6.67 6.10 -4.32
C ARG A 17 -6.84 4.64 -3.90
N THR A 18 -8.05 4.12 -4.07
CA THR A 18 -8.41 2.72 -3.74
C THR A 18 -8.27 1.77 -4.92
N SER A 19 -7.88 2.29 -6.08
CA SER A 19 -7.73 1.54 -7.34
C SER A 19 -6.38 1.89 -7.98
N PRO A 20 -5.64 0.90 -8.51
CA PRO A 20 -4.39 1.15 -9.19
C PRO A 20 -4.60 2.05 -10.41
N PRO A 21 -3.65 2.93 -10.75
CA PRO A 21 -3.74 3.77 -11.94
C PRO A 21 -3.74 2.95 -13.23
N ASP A 22 -4.42 3.43 -14.28
CA ASP A 22 -4.50 2.78 -15.61
C ASP A 22 -3.13 2.66 -16.33
N TYR A 23 -2.05 3.20 -15.76
CA TYR A 23 -0.68 3.08 -16.25
C TYR A 23 0.18 2.09 -15.44
N ALA A 24 -0.34 1.52 -14.35
CA ALA A 24 0.34 0.45 -13.63
C ALA A 24 0.16 -0.85 -14.42
N VAL A 25 1.13 -1.16 -15.27
CA VAL A 25 1.19 -2.43 -15.98
C VAL A 25 2.27 -3.27 -15.30
N ASP A 26 1.89 -4.49 -14.92
CA ASP A 26 2.70 -5.62 -14.47
C ASP A 26 3.49 -5.50 -13.17
N GLN A 27 3.74 -4.31 -12.63
CA GLN A 27 4.48 -4.13 -11.38
C GLN A 27 3.59 -3.63 -10.23
N PRO A 28 3.77 -4.13 -9.00
CA PRO A 28 3.03 -3.64 -7.85
C PRO A 28 3.44 -2.22 -7.54
N TYR A 29 2.55 -1.28 -7.85
CA TYR A 29 2.77 0.14 -7.58
C TYR A 29 2.84 0.47 -6.07
N TYR A 30 2.28 -0.41 -5.22
CA TYR A 30 2.24 -0.24 -3.78
C TYR A 30 2.92 -1.42 -3.08
N THR A 31 3.94 -1.16 -2.28
CA THR A 31 4.54 -2.13 -1.35
C THR A 31 3.92 -1.97 0.03
N THR A 32 4.04 -3.00 0.88
CA THR A 32 3.57 -2.91 2.27
C THR A 32 4.20 -1.72 3.01
N GLY A 33 5.48 -1.43 2.74
CA GLY A 33 6.18 -0.28 3.31
C GLY A 33 5.55 1.05 2.90
N ASN A 34 5.18 1.20 1.62
CA ASN A 34 4.52 2.41 1.13
C ASN A 34 3.12 2.58 1.75
N ILE A 35 2.39 1.47 1.92
CA ILE A 35 1.08 1.44 2.60
C ILE A 35 1.17 1.98 4.03
N VAL A 36 2.15 1.48 4.79
CA VAL A 36 2.38 1.90 6.18
C VAL A 36 2.85 3.36 6.24
N ALA A 37 3.80 3.76 5.41
CA ALA A 37 4.37 5.11 5.41
C ALA A 37 3.29 6.17 5.17
N ALA A 38 2.47 5.98 4.14
CA ALA A 38 1.39 6.89 3.82
C ALA A 38 0.26 6.89 4.87
N GLY A 39 -0.04 5.73 5.48
CA GLY A 39 -0.93 5.66 6.65
C GLY A 39 -0.44 6.53 7.80
N LEU A 40 0.86 6.48 8.12
CA LEU A 40 1.48 7.31 9.16
C LEU A 40 1.42 8.79 8.81
N ILE A 41 1.78 9.18 7.58
CA ILE A 41 1.73 10.58 7.12
C ILE A 41 0.30 11.12 7.28
N ARG A 42 -0.71 10.34 6.90
CA ARG A 42 -2.12 10.74 7.01
C ARG A 42 -2.56 10.94 8.45
N VAL A 43 -2.18 10.03 9.36
CA VAL A 43 -2.46 10.18 10.79
C VAL A 43 -1.79 11.43 11.36
N VAL A 44 -0.55 11.71 10.98
CA VAL A 44 0.17 12.93 11.41
C VAL A 44 -0.55 14.19 10.91
N LEU A 45 -0.95 14.24 9.64
CA LEU A 45 -1.67 15.38 9.09
C LEU A 45 -3.02 15.59 9.79
N ILE A 46 -3.77 14.52 10.03
CA ILE A 46 -5.05 14.58 10.76
C ILE A 46 -4.83 15.07 12.20
N ALA A 47 -3.82 14.54 12.90
CA ALA A 47 -3.48 14.95 14.25
C ALA A 47 -3.10 16.43 14.33
N LEU A 48 -2.31 16.94 13.38
CA LEU A 48 -1.97 18.36 13.29
C LEU A 48 -3.23 19.23 13.11
N VAL A 49 -4.15 18.82 12.23
CA VAL A 49 -5.42 19.53 12.03
C VAL A 49 -6.27 19.53 13.31
N ILE A 50 -6.35 18.39 14.01
CA ILE A 50 -7.10 18.29 15.27
C ILE A 50 -6.52 19.23 16.35
N ILE A 51 -5.20 19.27 16.49
CA ILE A 51 -4.52 20.15 17.46
C ILE A 51 -4.77 21.62 17.13
N LEU A 52 -4.70 22.00 15.85
CA LEU A 52 -5.01 23.36 15.41
C LEU A 52 -6.46 23.73 15.74
N LEU A 53 -7.41 22.85 15.43
CA LEU A 53 -8.84 23.08 15.74
C LEU A 53 -9.09 23.21 17.25
N ASP A 54 -8.45 22.39 18.06
CA ASP A 54 -8.55 22.46 19.53
C ASP A 54 -8.05 23.82 20.07
N ALA A 55 -6.95 24.33 19.53
CA ALA A 55 -6.40 25.62 19.90
C ALA A 55 -7.34 26.80 19.59
N PHE A 56 -8.11 26.73 18.50
CA PHE A 56 -9.06 27.80 18.13
C PHE A 56 -10.38 27.72 18.90
N TRP A 57 -10.90 26.52 19.15
CA TRP A 57 -12.25 26.34 19.69
C TRP A 57 -12.32 26.08 21.21
N LYS A 58 -11.19 25.94 21.92
CA LYS A 58 -11.14 25.60 23.36
C LYS A 58 -12.10 24.45 23.66
N SER A 59 -11.79 23.30 23.09
CA SER A 59 -12.74 22.21 22.99
C SER A 59 -12.97 21.48 24.32
N SER A 60 -14.20 21.01 24.52
CA SER A 60 -14.56 20.18 25.68
C SER A 60 -13.90 18.80 25.59
N THR A 61 -13.73 18.09 26.71
CA THR A 61 -13.19 16.70 26.75
C THR A 61 -13.89 15.77 25.75
N SER A 62 -15.17 16.00 25.45
CA SER A 62 -15.93 15.23 24.45
C SER A 62 -15.40 15.32 23.02
N TRP A 63 -14.67 16.39 22.67
CA TRP A 63 -14.04 16.57 21.36
C TRP A 63 -12.98 15.53 21.06
N TRP A 64 -12.28 15.04 22.08
CA TRP A 64 -11.26 14.02 21.91
C TRP A 64 -11.85 12.68 21.42
N TYR A 65 -13.11 12.37 21.73
CA TYR A 65 -13.78 11.20 21.14
C TYR A 65 -13.96 11.37 19.62
N VAL A 66 -14.40 12.55 19.18
CA VAL A 66 -14.56 12.87 17.75
C VAL A 66 -13.20 12.82 17.04
N ALA A 67 -12.16 13.37 17.67
CA ALA A 67 -10.79 13.31 17.18
C ALA A 67 -10.28 11.86 17.01
N LEU A 68 -10.52 10.99 17.99
CA LEU A 68 -10.15 9.58 17.91
C LEU A 68 -10.88 8.86 16.77
N PHE A 69 -12.18 9.07 16.62
CA PHE A 69 -12.94 8.52 15.50
C PHE A 69 -12.45 9.06 14.15
N ALA A 70 -12.04 10.33 14.08
CA ALA A 70 -11.48 10.90 12.86
C ALA A 70 -10.13 10.28 12.50
N ILE A 71 -9.23 10.08 13.47
CA ILE A 71 -7.94 9.41 13.25
C ILE A 71 -8.16 7.96 12.79
N TRP A 72 -9.07 7.24 13.42
CA TRP A 72 -9.36 5.85 13.05
C TRP A 72 -10.00 5.75 11.67
N GLY A 73 -11.08 6.49 11.42
CA GLY A 73 -11.87 6.39 10.19
C GLY A 73 -11.21 7.06 8.97
N LEU A 74 -10.53 8.19 9.16
CA LEU A 74 -9.91 8.92 8.04
C LEU A 74 -8.42 8.59 7.88
N GLY A 75 -7.74 8.15 8.94
CA GLY A 75 -6.32 7.80 8.91
C GLY A 75 -6.10 6.30 8.69
N LEU A 76 -6.54 5.48 9.65
CA LEU A 76 -6.21 4.06 9.70
C LEU A 76 -7.07 3.18 8.79
N TYR A 77 -8.38 3.41 8.74
CA TYR A 77 -9.30 2.63 7.92
C TYR A 77 -8.91 2.55 6.43
N PRO A 78 -8.58 3.65 5.72
CA PRO A 78 -8.19 3.55 4.32
C PRO A 78 -6.87 2.79 4.11
N ALA A 79 -5.94 2.85 5.08
CA ALA A 79 -4.71 2.07 5.04
C ALA A 79 -4.99 0.57 5.23
N TRP A 80 -5.92 0.22 6.14
CA TRP A 80 -6.36 -1.16 6.34
C TRP A 80 -7.04 -1.76 5.10
N VAL A 81 -7.94 -1.00 4.46
CA VAL A 81 -8.60 -1.45 3.21
C VAL A 81 -7.57 -1.70 2.11
N GLN A 82 -6.57 -0.83 1.96
CA GLN A 82 -5.52 -0.99 0.95
C GLN A 82 -4.59 -2.16 1.26
N TYR A 83 -4.24 -2.35 2.53
CA TYR A 83 -3.46 -3.50 2.96
C TYR A 83 -4.17 -4.83 2.62
N ASN A 84 -5.48 -4.93 2.88
CA ASN A 84 -6.24 -6.12 2.55
C ASN A 84 -6.29 -6.38 1.04
N LYS A 85 -6.51 -5.34 0.23
CA LYS A 85 -6.49 -5.48 -1.25
C LYS A 85 -5.12 -5.90 -1.77
N PHE A 86 -4.05 -5.35 -1.22
CA PHE A 86 -2.69 -5.76 -1.56
C PHE A 86 -2.46 -7.23 -1.19
N ASN A 87 -2.88 -7.66 0.00
CA ASN A 87 -2.72 -9.05 0.41
C ASN A 87 -3.54 -10.01 -0.48
N GLU A 88 -4.75 -9.61 -0.88
CA GLU A 88 -5.57 -10.39 -1.82
C GLU A 88 -4.90 -10.54 -3.19
N SER A 89 -4.26 -9.49 -3.71
CA SER A 89 -3.52 -9.59 -4.98
C SER A 89 -2.25 -10.44 -4.85
N VAL A 90 -1.53 -10.34 -3.73
CA VAL A 90 -0.40 -11.23 -3.40
C VAL A 90 -0.87 -12.68 -3.37
N ASP A 91 -1.99 -12.96 -2.72
CA ASP A 91 -2.51 -14.33 -2.57
C ASP A 91 -2.90 -14.91 -3.95
N GLN A 92 -3.51 -14.11 -4.82
CA GLN A 92 -3.81 -14.50 -6.20
C GLN A 92 -2.54 -14.81 -7.01
N ILE A 93 -1.51 -13.97 -6.93
CA ILE A 93 -0.21 -14.23 -7.58
C ILE A 93 0.44 -15.49 -6.98
N SER A 94 0.35 -15.68 -5.66
CA SER A 94 0.94 -16.81 -4.96
C SER A 94 0.31 -18.16 -5.36
N ALA A 95 -1.00 -18.17 -5.60
CA ALA A 95 -1.76 -19.38 -5.95
C ALA A 95 -1.83 -19.62 -7.46
N GLY A 96 -1.78 -18.55 -8.27
CA GLY A 96 -1.98 -18.61 -9.72
C GLY A 96 -0.70 -18.70 -10.55
N THR A 97 0.47 -18.42 -9.97
CA THR A 97 1.74 -18.36 -10.72
C THR A 97 2.78 -19.32 -10.17
N LEU A 98 3.64 -19.85 -11.05
CA LEU A 98 4.81 -20.63 -10.64
C LEU A 98 5.71 -19.83 -9.70
N CYS A 99 5.87 -18.53 -9.99
CA CYS A 99 6.73 -17.65 -9.21
C CYS A 99 6.24 -17.44 -7.77
N GLY A 100 4.93 -17.50 -7.55
CA GLY A 100 4.30 -17.47 -6.23
C GLY A 100 4.66 -18.63 -5.29
N ALA A 101 4.99 -19.79 -5.87
CA ALA A 101 5.43 -20.99 -5.17
C ALA A 101 6.97 -21.07 -4.99
N CYS A 102 7.69 -20.02 -5.36
CA CYS A 102 9.15 -19.97 -5.25
C CYS A 102 9.59 -19.65 -3.81
N ARG A 103 10.64 -20.31 -3.33
CA ARG A 103 11.28 -20.04 -2.03
C ARG A 103 11.80 -18.59 -1.90
N HIS A 104 12.18 -17.99 -3.03
CA HIS A 104 12.78 -16.65 -3.08
C HIS A 104 11.77 -15.52 -3.24
N PHE A 105 10.47 -15.83 -3.23
CA PHE A 105 9.41 -14.84 -3.34
C PHE A 105 9.19 -14.09 -2.02
N ASN A 106 9.29 -12.76 -2.06
CA ASN A 106 8.99 -11.89 -0.94
C ASN A 106 7.58 -11.29 -1.08
N ARG A 107 6.64 -11.79 -0.28
CA ARG A 107 5.23 -11.35 -0.27
C ARG A 107 5.04 -9.86 0.04
N THR A 108 5.89 -9.29 0.89
CA THR A 108 5.76 -7.90 1.38
C THR A 108 5.96 -6.86 0.27
N ASN A 109 6.86 -7.17 -0.66
CA ASN A 109 7.24 -6.30 -1.77
C ASN A 109 6.92 -6.89 -3.15
N GLN A 110 6.33 -8.10 -3.21
CA GLN A 110 6.04 -8.83 -4.44
C GLN A 110 7.26 -8.93 -5.39
N LEU A 111 8.42 -9.21 -4.80
CA LEU A 111 9.71 -9.29 -5.53
C LEU A 111 10.36 -10.66 -5.38
N CYS A 112 11.14 -11.05 -6.39
CA CYS A 112 12.07 -12.16 -6.31
C CYS A 112 13.38 -11.68 -5.68
N MET A 113 13.79 -12.26 -4.54
CA MET A 113 14.97 -11.80 -3.79
C MET A 113 16.31 -12.02 -4.50
N ILE A 114 16.39 -12.97 -5.45
CA ILE A 114 17.61 -13.25 -6.20
C ILE A 114 17.82 -12.24 -7.32
N LEU A 115 16.74 -11.90 -8.01
CA LEU A 115 16.77 -11.12 -9.25
C LEU A 115 16.43 -9.65 -9.01
N ASP A 116 15.91 -9.31 -7.83
CA ASP A 116 15.41 -7.96 -7.48
C ASP A 116 14.35 -7.44 -8.47
N GLU A 117 13.64 -8.37 -9.11
CA GLU A 117 12.58 -8.12 -10.09
C GLU A 117 11.20 -8.37 -9.47
N HIS A 118 10.23 -7.56 -9.87
CA HIS A 118 8.84 -7.71 -9.43
C HIS A 118 8.15 -8.85 -10.19
N VAL A 119 7.35 -9.63 -9.47
CA VAL A 119 6.64 -10.77 -10.04
C VAL A 119 5.36 -10.30 -10.72
N THR A 120 5.16 -10.74 -11.97
CA THR A 120 3.96 -10.44 -12.78
C THR A 120 3.16 -11.73 -12.99
N ASN A 121 1.92 -11.62 -13.47
CA ASN A 121 1.11 -12.82 -13.77
C ASN A 121 1.48 -13.46 -15.11
N ASP A 122 2.06 -12.70 -16.02
CA ASP A 122 2.21 -13.09 -17.42
C ASP A 122 3.57 -13.71 -17.71
N GLU A 123 4.60 -13.39 -16.91
CA GLU A 123 5.96 -13.87 -17.13
C GLU A 123 6.64 -14.30 -15.82
N PRO A 124 7.15 -15.55 -15.73
CA PRO A 124 8.02 -15.93 -14.64
C PRO A 124 9.38 -15.21 -14.76
N PRO A 125 9.94 -14.68 -13.66
CA PRO A 125 11.23 -14.00 -13.70
C PRO A 125 12.34 -14.97 -14.13
N CYS A 126 13.21 -14.51 -15.04
CA CYS A 126 14.24 -15.31 -15.72
C CYS A 126 13.74 -16.64 -16.30
N GLU A 127 12.53 -16.68 -16.88
CA GLU A 127 11.94 -17.89 -17.50
C GLU A 127 11.85 -19.11 -16.56
N GLY A 128 12.02 -18.92 -15.25
CA GLY A 128 12.04 -20.00 -14.25
C GLY A 128 13.39 -20.69 -14.05
N GLU A 129 14.49 -20.21 -14.61
CA GLU A 129 15.82 -20.85 -14.46
C GLU A 129 16.31 -20.90 -12.99
N ALA A 130 15.97 -19.88 -12.20
CA ALA A 130 16.31 -19.76 -10.78
C ALA A 130 15.16 -20.14 -9.84
N TRP A 131 14.13 -20.82 -10.36
CA TRP A 131 12.96 -21.19 -9.57
C TRP A 131 13.25 -22.39 -8.67
N GLU A 132 12.96 -22.25 -7.38
CA GLU A 132 13.09 -23.32 -6.39
C GLU A 132 11.78 -23.49 -5.61
N PRO A 133 11.22 -24.71 -5.50
CA PRO A 133 9.99 -24.94 -4.76
C PRO A 133 10.18 -24.69 -3.26
N ILE A 134 9.12 -24.21 -2.61
CA ILE A 134 9.02 -24.21 -1.15
C ILE A 134 8.87 -25.68 -0.72
N SER A 135 9.95 -26.24 -0.14
CA SER A 135 10.02 -27.62 0.36
C SER A 135 9.05 -27.88 1.51
#